data_AF-A0A7W1CYM8-F1
#
_entry.id   AF-A0A7W1CYM8-F1
#
_cell.length_a   1.000
_cell.length_b   1.000
_cell.length_c   1.000
_cell.angle_alpha   90.00
_cell.angle_beta   90.00
_cell.angle_gamma   90.00
#
_symmetry.space_group_name_H-M   'P 1'
#
loop_
_entity.id
_entity.type
_entity.pdbx_description
1 polymer ?
#
loop_
_entity_poly.entity_id
_entity_poly.type
_entity_poly.pdbx_seq_one_letter_code
_entity_poly.pdbx_strand_id
1 'polypeptide(L)'
;MSITSKGKSWELLHSLWIGWTILTLGLFNWIAFVYIGIRAKQRKWILWGLLYSGPFLFSIFYGPEAPEWLVNLGVALELLLWAVSILHAFIARKEYLLRLEALQHRKGDSEALLKRQLADEYGEEERRDETSTPTPVPSATVQTAPERGQSLEAAHLTREPPSSAQTTQTRSDSPQRVQHAAASQVPVTKLTVAAPDIMSRDELEYQISSAYPFPLAFGFRSLASIVDPRDLYREQLRVAENMLAFLGSVSLALIREQDREKSGIDPKEFWATGISPGDWKEIVGRCSKVFASYEDEPLALAIKGANIRSEKKERSFGANITALIRAKNDFKHDRGPVVLEEIAEASVEVQDRLRRCMEALAFSTAYPLRQVEDFDVARRGSGVILKCLRYMGDHPSFPQEEVPFRQALPRGDLFLDLGQRGWTPLFPFMITMTCSHCKARETYFIDAWDTRRGTARMKSFERGHTMNSAEVSEALEEWASSARPSTP
;
A
#
# COMPACT_ATOMS: atom_id res chain seq x y z
N MET A 1 41.46 -12.41 -10.54
CA MET A 1 40.27 -11.55 -10.79
C MET A 1 39.65 -11.17 -9.44
N SER A 2 38.76 -10.18 -9.39
CA SER A 2 37.81 -10.00 -8.28
C SER A 2 36.65 -11.00 -8.42
N ILE A 3 35.86 -11.18 -7.37
CA ILE A 3 34.57 -11.89 -7.41
C ILE A 3 33.45 -10.93 -7.84
N THR A 4 33.60 -9.64 -7.52
CA THR A 4 32.59 -8.57 -7.65
C THR A 4 33.11 -7.37 -8.46
N SER A 5 32.21 -6.50 -8.90
CA SER A 5 32.58 -5.21 -9.51
C SER A 5 33.15 -4.23 -8.47
N LYS A 6 32.76 -4.34 -7.20
CA LYS A 6 33.24 -3.50 -6.09
C LYS A 6 34.71 -3.74 -5.69
N GLY A 7 35.33 -4.81 -6.21
CA GLY A 7 36.76 -5.05 -6.07
C GLY A 7 37.21 -5.61 -4.71
N LYS A 8 38.49 -6.02 -4.66
CA LYS A 8 39.04 -6.86 -3.56
C LYS A 8 38.88 -6.26 -2.15
N SER A 9 39.01 -4.95 -1.98
CA SER A 9 38.93 -4.31 -0.66
C SER A 9 37.51 -4.36 -0.08
N TRP A 10 36.49 -4.15 -0.93
CA TRP A 10 35.09 -4.32 -0.54
C TRP A 10 34.79 -5.79 -0.21
N GLU A 11 35.32 -6.73 -0.99
CA GLU A 11 35.17 -8.16 -0.75
C GLU A 11 35.82 -8.61 0.56
N LEU A 12 36.97 -8.05 0.93
CA LEU A 12 37.65 -8.35 2.19
C LEU A 12 36.80 -7.86 3.37
N LEU A 13 36.40 -6.58 3.37
CA LEU A 13 35.56 -5.97 4.40
C LEU A 13 34.23 -6.72 4.59
N HIS A 14 33.61 -7.15 3.49
CA HIS A 14 32.36 -7.90 3.55
C HIS A 14 32.53 -9.38 3.90
N SER A 15 33.76 -9.91 3.93
CA SER A 15 34.07 -11.28 4.35
C SER A 15 34.46 -11.41 5.82
N LEU A 16 34.47 -10.33 6.62
CA LEU A 16 34.89 -10.35 8.03
C LEU A 16 34.07 -11.33 8.91
N TRP A 17 32.86 -11.73 8.49
CA TRP A 17 32.08 -12.77 9.15
C TRP A 17 32.77 -14.15 9.16
N ILE A 18 33.68 -14.43 8.22
CA ILE A 18 34.48 -15.67 8.21
C ILE A 18 35.45 -15.72 9.41
N GLY A 19 35.80 -14.57 9.99
CA GLY A 19 36.52 -14.51 11.27
C GLY A 19 35.77 -15.24 12.40
N TRP A 20 34.45 -15.28 12.36
CA TRP A 20 33.63 -15.96 13.37
C TRP A 20 33.67 -17.48 13.25
N THR A 21 33.93 -18.06 12.07
CA THR A 21 34.13 -19.52 11.93
C THR A 21 35.57 -19.94 12.25
N ILE A 22 36.55 -19.06 12.07
CA ILE A 22 37.97 -19.39 12.29
C ILE A 22 38.42 -19.11 13.74
N LEU A 23 38.14 -17.91 14.27
CA LEU A 23 38.74 -17.39 15.51
C LEU A 23 38.05 -17.90 16.79
N THR A 24 36.94 -18.63 16.68
CA THR A 24 36.05 -18.97 17.81
C THR A 24 36.07 -20.45 18.20
N LEU A 25 36.91 -21.27 17.53
CA LEU A 25 37.03 -22.72 17.75
C LEU A 25 35.68 -23.48 17.69
N GLY A 26 34.76 -23.02 16.85
CA GLY A 26 33.42 -23.59 16.66
C GLY A 26 32.31 -22.78 17.33
N LEU A 27 32.56 -22.25 18.53
CA LEU A 27 31.53 -21.70 19.45
C LEU A 27 30.53 -20.70 18.82
N PHE A 28 30.96 -19.92 17.83
CA PHE A 28 30.10 -18.96 17.12
C PHE A 28 30.05 -19.15 15.59
N ASN A 29 30.35 -20.34 15.09
CA ASN A 29 30.21 -20.69 13.67
C ASN A 29 28.77 -20.44 13.17
N TRP A 30 27.76 -20.78 13.97
CA TRP A 30 26.34 -20.63 13.69
C TRP A 30 25.92 -19.18 13.54
N ILE A 31 26.46 -18.28 14.37
CA ILE A 31 26.22 -16.83 14.27
C ILE A 31 26.64 -16.32 12.88
N ALA A 32 27.78 -16.78 12.38
CA ALA A 32 28.29 -16.40 11.06
C ALA A 32 27.31 -16.80 9.93
N PHE A 33 26.78 -18.01 9.98
CA PHE A 33 25.84 -18.54 8.98
C PHE A 33 24.43 -17.90 9.07
N VAL A 34 23.91 -17.68 10.28
CA VAL A 34 22.65 -16.91 10.48
C VAL A 34 22.82 -15.47 9.97
N TYR A 35 23.94 -14.82 10.30
CA TYR A 35 24.24 -13.44 9.88
C TYR A 35 24.24 -13.27 8.35
N ILE A 36 24.95 -14.12 7.60
CA ILE A 36 24.93 -14.04 6.14
C ILE A 36 23.56 -14.43 5.56
N GLY A 37 22.86 -15.37 6.19
CA GLY A 37 21.50 -15.77 5.81
C GLY A 37 20.52 -14.61 5.89
N ILE A 38 20.56 -13.82 6.97
CA ILE A 38 19.76 -12.59 7.11
C ILE A 38 20.25 -11.52 6.12
N ARG A 39 21.55 -11.20 6.12
CA ARG A 39 22.14 -10.08 5.37
C ARG A 39 22.00 -10.21 3.84
N ALA A 40 21.96 -11.44 3.32
CA ALA A 40 21.75 -11.74 1.89
C ALA A 40 20.36 -12.36 1.58
N LYS A 41 19.43 -12.36 2.55
CA LYS A 41 18.07 -12.93 2.44
C LYS A 41 18.03 -14.41 1.98
N GLN A 42 19.00 -15.22 2.41
CA GLN A 42 19.12 -16.64 2.03
C GLN A 42 18.77 -17.59 3.19
N ARG A 43 17.57 -18.18 3.13
CA ARG A 43 17.10 -19.17 4.12
C ARG A 43 18.07 -20.33 4.33
N LYS A 44 18.76 -20.80 3.27
CA LYS A 44 19.69 -21.94 3.36
C LYS A 44 20.81 -21.72 4.39
N TRP A 45 21.40 -20.52 4.47
CA TRP A 45 22.46 -20.23 5.44
C TRP A 45 21.91 -20.07 6.86
N ILE A 46 20.65 -19.64 7.03
CA ILE A 46 19.97 -19.67 8.33
C ILE A 46 19.78 -21.12 8.81
N LEU A 47 19.36 -22.04 7.93
CA LEU A 47 19.23 -23.46 8.25
C LEU A 47 20.58 -24.10 8.63
N TRP A 48 21.65 -23.79 7.91
CA TRP A 48 23.00 -24.24 8.29
C TRP A 48 23.49 -23.65 9.61
N GLY A 49 23.16 -22.39 9.90
CA GLY A 49 23.40 -21.80 11.21
C GLY A 49 22.68 -22.53 12.33
N LEU A 50 21.38 -22.82 12.16
CA LEU A 50 20.61 -23.62 13.12
C LEU A 50 21.22 -25.02 13.32
N LEU A 51 21.65 -25.69 12.24
CA LEU A 51 22.32 -27.00 12.34
C LEU A 51 23.63 -26.92 13.15
N TYR A 52 24.49 -25.95 12.85
CA TYR A 52 25.75 -25.76 13.59
C TYR A 52 25.54 -25.33 15.05
N SER A 53 24.39 -24.71 15.39
CA SER A 53 24.07 -24.39 16.79
C SER A 53 23.71 -25.62 17.64
N GLY A 54 23.36 -26.75 17.00
CA GLY A 54 22.87 -27.96 17.67
C GLY A 54 23.78 -28.52 18.77
N PRO A 55 25.05 -28.85 18.49
CA PRO A 55 25.95 -29.42 19.50
C PRO A 55 26.32 -28.42 20.60
N PHE A 56 26.50 -27.14 20.26
CA PHE A 56 26.74 -26.06 21.22
C PHE A 56 25.57 -25.91 22.22
N LEU A 57 24.33 -25.86 21.72
CA LEU A 57 23.14 -25.80 22.57
C LEU A 57 22.96 -27.10 23.38
N PHE A 58 23.23 -28.27 22.79
CA PHE A 58 23.19 -29.54 23.51
C PHE A 58 24.20 -29.57 24.68
N SER A 59 25.42 -29.08 24.45
CA SER A 59 26.45 -28.95 25.49
C SER A 59 26.01 -28.03 26.64
N ILE A 60 25.36 -26.90 26.33
CA ILE A 60 24.82 -25.98 27.35
C ILE A 60 23.69 -26.61 28.17
N PHE A 61 22.73 -27.28 27.53
CA PHE A 61 21.53 -27.78 28.22
C PHE A 61 21.69 -29.16 28.87
N TYR A 62 22.57 -30.02 28.36
CA TYR A 62 22.70 -31.41 28.81
C TYR A 62 24.12 -31.80 29.22
N GLY A 63 25.14 -30.99 28.89
CA GLY A 63 26.55 -31.26 29.24
C GLY A 63 26.82 -31.52 30.73
N PRO A 64 26.21 -30.78 31.68
CA PRO A 64 26.43 -31.00 33.13
C PRO A 64 25.92 -32.34 33.67
N GLU A 65 24.97 -32.98 32.98
CA GLU A 65 24.36 -34.26 33.39
C GLU A 65 24.80 -35.43 32.48
N ALA A 66 25.56 -35.15 31.41
CA ALA A 66 25.99 -36.14 30.44
C ALA A 66 27.15 -37.01 30.97
N PRO A 67 27.16 -38.32 30.67
CA PRO A 67 28.31 -39.18 31.00
C PRO A 67 29.54 -38.77 30.17
N GLU A 68 30.74 -38.94 30.76
CA GLU A 68 32.01 -38.45 30.20
C GLU A 68 32.25 -38.85 28.73
N TRP A 69 31.92 -40.08 28.35
CA TRP A 69 32.06 -40.56 26.97
C TRP A 69 31.20 -39.76 25.97
N LEU A 70 30.03 -39.28 26.38
CA LEU A 70 29.12 -38.49 25.55
C LEU A 70 29.60 -37.04 25.44
N VAL A 71 30.18 -36.49 26.52
CA VAL A 71 30.87 -35.19 26.50
C VAL A 71 32.07 -35.23 25.55
N ASN A 72 32.92 -36.25 25.66
CA ASN A 72 34.07 -36.45 24.77
C ASN A 72 33.65 -36.64 23.30
N LEU A 73 32.56 -37.38 23.04
CA LEU A 73 31.98 -37.50 21.69
C LEU A 73 31.44 -36.16 21.17
N GLY A 74 30.78 -35.37 22.03
CA GLY A 74 30.29 -34.04 21.69
C GLY A 74 31.41 -33.06 21.32
N VAL A 75 32.51 -33.04 22.07
CA VAL A 75 33.70 -32.23 21.77
C VAL A 75 34.35 -32.66 20.45
N ALA A 76 34.48 -33.96 20.20
CA ALA A 76 35.01 -34.47 18.93
C ALA A 76 34.12 -34.09 17.73
N LEU A 77 32.79 -34.13 17.91
CA LEU A 77 31.83 -33.72 16.89
C LEU A 77 31.86 -32.21 16.62
N GLU A 78 31.96 -31.38 17.66
CA GLU A 78 32.08 -29.91 17.52
C GLU A 78 33.37 -29.53 16.77
N LEU A 79 34.51 -30.16 17.09
CA LEU A 79 35.77 -29.92 16.37
C LEU A 79 35.70 -30.33 14.88
N LEU A 80 34.98 -31.42 14.56
CA LEU A 80 34.74 -31.84 13.18
C LEU A 80 33.80 -30.86 12.46
N LEU A 81 32.71 -30.45 13.08
CA LEU A 81 31.76 -29.48 12.52
C LEU A 81 32.38 -28.10 12.37
N TRP A 82 33.27 -27.69 13.28
CA TRP A 82 34.09 -26.48 13.15
C TRP A 82 34.93 -26.51 11.87
N ALA A 83 35.70 -27.57 11.62
CA ALA A 83 36.49 -27.72 10.40
C ALA A 83 35.63 -27.69 9.12
N VAL A 84 34.48 -28.39 9.14
CA VAL A 84 33.49 -28.34 8.05
C VAL A 84 32.91 -26.93 7.86
N SER A 85 32.65 -26.19 8.94
CA SER A 85 32.09 -24.84 8.90
C SER A 85 33.05 -23.82 8.26
N ILE A 86 34.38 -23.99 8.44
CA ILE A 86 35.40 -23.18 7.78
C ILE A 86 35.38 -23.41 6.27
N LEU A 87 35.43 -24.67 5.82
CA LEU A 87 35.37 -25.01 4.39
C LEU A 87 34.07 -24.48 3.75
N HIS A 88 32.94 -24.69 4.43
CA HIS A 88 31.65 -24.20 3.98
C HIS A 88 31.57 -22.66 3.94
N ALA A 89 32.21 -21.95 4.88
CA ALA A 89 32.29 -20.49 4.84
C ALA A 89 33.01 -19.98 3.58
N PHE A 90 34.11 -20.62 3.18
CA PHE A 90 34.81 -20.27 1.93
C PHE A 90 33.99 -20.57 0.66
N ILE A 91 33.19 -21.65 0.65
CA ILE A 91 32.27 -21.97 -0.44
C ILE A 91 31.14 -20.92 -0.51
N ALA A 92 30.50 -20.62 0.63
CA ALA A 92 29.41 -19.65 0.73
C ALA A 92 29.86 -18.22 0.38
N ARG A 93 31.12 -17.86 0.67
CA ARG A 93 31.72 -16.54 0.42
C ARG A 93 31.45 -16.00 -0.98
N LYS A 94 31.67 -16.81 -2.03
CA LYS A 94 31.52 -16.35 -3.43
C LYS A 94 30.07 -15.95 -3.73
N GLU A 95 29.12 -16.80 -3.36
CA GLU A 95 27.70 -16.57 -3.58
C GLU A 95 27.16 -15.42 -2.71
N TYR A 96 27.60 -15.35 -1.45
CA TYR A 96 27.21 -14.27 -0.52
C TYR A 96 27.64 -12.90 -1.04
N LEU A 97 28.88 -12.75 -1.53
CA LEU A 97 29.37 -11.48 -2.05
C LEU A 97 28.59 -11.03 -3.29
N LEU A 98 28.32 -11.94 -4.23
CA LEU A 98 27.52 -11.67 -5.43
C LEU A 98 26.06 -11.30 -5.09
N ARG A 99 25.40 -12.03 -4.18
CA ARG A 99 24.03 -11.72 -3.73
C ARG A 99 23.98 -10.37 -3.00
N LEU A 100 24.98 -10.06 -2.18
CA LEU A 100 25.05 -8.78 -1.47
C LEU A 100 25.30 -7.61 -2.42
N GLU A 101 26.15 -7.78 -3.43
CA GLU A 101 26.37 -6.79 -4.50
C GLU A 101 25.08 -6.50 -5.26
N ALA A 102 24.35 -7.53 -5.69
CA ALA A 102 23.06 -7.37 -6.38
C ALA A 102 21.99 -6.68 -5.51
N LEU A 103 21.92 -7.01 -4.22
CA LEU A 103 21.01 -6.35 -3.26
C LEU A 103 21.38 -4.88 -3.02
N GLN A 104 22.68 -4.54 -3.01
CA GLN A 104 23.14 -3.15 -2.92
C GLN A 104 22.89 -2.38 -4.22
N HIS A 105 23.07 -3.01 -5.39
CA HIS A 105 22.78 -2.40 -6.69
C HIS A 105 21.30 -2.03 -6.81
N ARG A 106 20.39 -3.00 -6.61
CA ARG A 106 18.93 -2.77 -6.63
C ARG A 106 18.47 -1.68 -5.66
N LYS A 107 19.15 -1.51 -4.50
CA LYS A 107 18.87 -0.39 -3.59
C LYS A 107 19.36 0.94 -4.16
N GLY A 108 20.58 0.97 -4.71
CA GLY A 108 21.15 2.17 -5.35
C GLY A 108 20.34 2.64 -6.56
N ASP A 109 19.88 1.72 -7.41
CA ASP A 109 19.02 2.04 -8.56
C ASP A 109 17.70 2.65 -8.11
N SER A 110 17.07 2.06 -7.09
CA SER A 110 15.83 2.59 -6.50
C SER A 110 16.02 3.97 -5.86
N GLU A 111 17.18 4.24 -5.27
CA GLU A 111 17.52 5.55 -4.68
C GLU A 111 17.85 6.59 -5.76
N ALA A 112 18.48 6.17 -6.86
CA ALA A 112 18.79 7.02 -8.01
C ALA A 112 17.52 7.37 -8.82
N LEU A 113 16.58 6.43 -8.96
CA LEU A 113 15.26 6.68 -9.53
C LEU A 113 14.47 7.68 -8.67
N LEU A 114 14.39 7.46 -7.35
CA LEU A 114 13.74 8.40 -6.43
C LEU A 114 14.37 9.80 -6.50
N LYS A 115 15.70 9.90 -6.57
CA LYS A 115 16.42 11.18 -6.70
C LYS A 115 16.18 11.87 -8.06
N ARG A 116 15.94 11.12 -9.13
CA ARG A 116 15.51 11.71 -10.42
C ARG A 116 14.08 12.21 -10.34
N GLN A 117 13.15 11.40 -9.83
CA GLN A 117 11.75 11.80 -9.65
C GLN A 117 11.63 13.09 -8.84
N LEU A 118 12.37 13.22 -7.73
CA LEU A 118 12.44 14.46 -6.94
C LEU A 118 13.10 15.63 -7.68
N ALA A 119 14.12 15.39 -8.52
CA ALA A 119 14.77 16.44 -9.30
C ALA A 119 13.88 16.93 -10.47
N ASP A 120 13.10 16.03 -11.07
CA ASP A 120 12.12 16.37 -12.10
C ASP A 120 10.92 17.13 -11.48
N GLU A 121 10.46 16.71 -10.29
CA GLU A 121 9.35 17.32 -9.53
C GLU A 121 9.66 18.75 -9.07
N TYR A 122 10.83 18.99 -8.46
CA TYR A 122 11.23 20.33 -8.01
C TYR A 122 11.89 21.19 -9.11
N GLY A 123 12.54 20.58 -10.10
CA GLY A 123 13.19 21.29 -11.20
C GLY A 123 12.23 21.95 -12.19
N GLU A 124 10.96 21.51 -12.23
CA GLU A 124 9.91 22.21 -12.98
C GLU A 124 9.30 23.40 -12.22
N GLU A 125 9.39 23.48 -10.89
CA GLU A 125 8.91 24.66 -10.13
C GLU A 125 9.84 25.86 -10.37
N GLU A 126 11.16 25.66 -10.23
CA GLU A 126 12.19 26.70 -10.43
C GLU A 126 12.09 27.33 -11.84
N ARG A 127 11.65 26.55 -12.84
CA ARG A 127 11.46 27.00 -14.23
C ARG A 127 10.14 27.72 -14.50
N ARG A 128 9.14 27.61 -13.61
CA ARG A 128 7.83 28.28 -13.76
C ARG A 128 7.85 29.68 -13.14
N ASP A 129 8.59 29.88 -12.05
CA ASP A 129 8.70 31.17 -11.37
C ASP A 129 9.45 32.23 -12.20
N GLU A 130 10.48 31.87 -12.98
CA GLU A 130 11.20 32.81 -13.86
C GLU A 130 10.31 33.47 -14.94
N THR A 131 9.15 32.88 -15.27
CA THR A 131 8.27 33.37 -16.36
C THR A 131 7.17 34.33 -15.86
N SER A 132 7.07 34.58 -14.55
CA SER A 132 5.84 35.08 -13.91
C SER A 132 5.96 36.41 -13.15
N THR A 133 6.78 37.35 -13.61
CA THR A 133 7.02 38.65 -12.94
C THR A 133 5.84 39.64 -13.10
N PRO A 134 5.15 40.09 -12.03
CA PRO A 134 4.08 41.08 -12.13
C PRO A 134 4.61 42.52 -12.16
N THR A 135 4.01 43.38 -12.98
CA THR A 135 4.37 44.81 -13.08
C THR A 135 4.06 45.58 -11.78
N PRO A 136 5.02 46.30 -11.18
CA PRO A 136 4.76 47.12 -9.99
C PRO A 136 4.05 48.44 -10.34
N VAL A 137 3.10 48.84 -9.50
CA VAL A 137 2.46 50.17 -9.56
C VAL A 137 3.39 51.21 -8.90
N PRO A 138 3.67 52.36 -9.53
CA PRO A 138 4.64 53.33 -9.01
C PRO A 138 4.06 54.19 -7.88
N SER A 139 4.56 54.01 -6.66
CA SER A 139 4.43 55.00 -5.57
C SER A 139 5.44 56.13 -5.77
N ALA A 140 4.98 57.39 -5.69
CA ALA A 140 5.82 58.56 -5.93
C ALA A 140 6.62 58.99 -4.68
N THR A 141 7.93 59.17 -4.83
CA THR A 141 8.78 59.99 -3.94
C THR A 141 9.71 60.87 -4.77
N VAL A 142 9.94 62.09 -4.28
CA VAL A 142 10.59 63.23 -4.93
C VAL A 142 12.11 63.28 -4.63
N GLN A 143 12.87 64.15 -5.34
CA GLN A 143 14.33 64.48 -5.20
C GLN A 143 15.31 63.44 -5.80
N THR A 144 16.43 63.79 -6.48
CA THR A 144 16.94 65.09 -6.99
C THR A 144 17.92 64.93 -8.17
N ALA A 145 18.09 65.97 -9.00
CA ALA A 145 19.18 66.16 -9.98
C ALA A 145 20.33 67.01 -9.34
N PRO A 146 21.44 67.45 -10.03
CA PRO A 146 21.86 67.35 -11.44
C PRO A 146 23.35 66.86 -11.58
N GLU A 147 24.19 67.08 -12.61
CA GLU A 147 24.15 67.73 -13.95
C GLU A 147 25.23 67.12 -14.89
N ARG A 148 25.07 67.27 -16.23
CA ARG A 148 26.07 67.08 -17.32
C ARG A 148 26.68 65.68 -17.57
N GLY A 149 27.10 65.32 -18.80
CA GLY A 149 26.88 65.96 -20.11
C GLY A 149 28.14 66.21 -20.96
N GLN A 150 28.54 65.20 -21.75
CA GLN A 150 29.49 65.18 -22.90
C GLN A 150 29.69 63.68 -23.29
N SER A 151 29.95 63.25 -24.52
CA SER A 151 29.84 63.87 -25.86
C SER A 151 29.87 62.78 -26.95
N LEU A 152 29.27 63.08 -28.12
CA LEU A 152 29.68 62.81 -29.53
C LEU A 152 30.82 61.78 -29.81
N GLU A 153 30.83 61.00 -30.90
CA GLU A 153 30.20 61.24 -32.22
C GLU A 153 29.99 59.97 -33.10
N ALA A 154 29.37 60.17 -34.27
CA ALA A 154 29.25 59.37 -35.52
C ALA A 154 30.14 58.10 -35.73
N ALA A 155 29.76 57.08 -36.53
CA ALA A 155 28.52 56.64 -37.23
C ALA A 155 28.79 55.18 -37.73
N HIS A 156 28.11 54.46 -38.64
CA HIS A 156 26.97 54.63 -39.60
C HIS A 156 26.43 53.18 -39.89
N LEU A 157 25.56 52.78 -40.85
CA LEU A 157 24.92 53.31 -42.07
C LEU A 157 23.49 52.69 -42.20
N THR A 158 22.60 53.42 -42.86
CA THR A 158 21.19 53.12 -43.25
C THR A 158 20.83 51.72 -43.80
N ARG A 159 19.58 51.25 -43.56
CA ARG A 159 18.47 51.31 -44.55
C ARG A 159 17.06 51.07 -43.96
N GLU A 160 16.01 51.52 -44.66
CA GLU A 160 14.62 51.70 -44.18
C GLU A 160 13.59 51.62 -45.36
N PRO A 161 12.25 51.65 -45.16
CA PRO A 161 11.38 50.56 -44.67
C PRO A 161 10.67 49.80 -45.83
N PRO A 162 9.47 50.12 -46.41
CA PRO A 162 8.25 50.88 -46.00
C PRO A 162 6.87 50.18 -46.23
N SER A 163 5.84 50.52 -45.40
CA SER A 163 4.40 50.70 -45.79
C SER A 163 3.54 49.46 -46.23
N SER A 164 2.19 49.36 -46.08
CA SER A 164 1.15 49.91 -45.16
C SER A 164 -0.22 49.19 -45.41
N ALA A 165 -1.37 49.81 -45.03
CA ALA A 165 -2.80 49.38 -45.18
C ALA A 165 -3.29 48.30 -44.17
N GLN A 166 -4.28 48.55 -43.27
CA GLN A 166 -5.73 48.82 -43.44
C GLN A 166 -6.57 47.57 -43.81
N THR A 167 -7.80 47.31 -43.33
CA THR A 167 -8.68 47.88 -42.29
C THR A 167 -9.87 46.92 -42.07
N THR A 168 -10.47 46.84 -40.87
CA THR A 168 -11.95 46.85 -40.63
C THR A 168 -12.27 46.73 -39.13
N GLN A 169 -13.39 47.33 -38.70
CA GLN A 169 -13.84 47.47 -37.31
C GLN A 169 -15.00 46.52 -36.98
N THR A 170 -15.14 46.14 -35.72
CA THR A 170 -16.40 46.42 -34.97
C THR A 170 -16.14 46.47 -33.47
N ARG A 171 -17.07 47.08 -32.72
CA ARG A 171 -16.90 47.52 -31.31
C ARG A 171 -18.20 47.25 -30.55
N SER A 172 -18.09 46.83 -29.28
CA SER A 172 -19.08 47.13 -28.24
C SER A 172 -18.43 47.08 -26.87
N ASP A 173 -18.95 47.88 -25.92
CA ASP A 173 -18.28 48.19 -24.65
C ASP A 173 -19.00 47.63 -23.41
N SER A 174 -18.26 46.92 -22.57
CA SER A 174 -18.44 46.85 -21.10
C SER A 174 -19.76 46.19 -20.58
N PRO A 175 -20.07 46.16 -19.26
CA PRO A 175 -19.65 45.01 -18.45
C PRO A 175 -20.76 44.40 -17.57
N GLN A 176 -20.74 43.08 -17.32
CA GLN A 176 -21.64 42.43 -16.36
C GLN A 176 -20.97 41.45 -15.38
N ARG A 177 -20.86 41.93 -14.13
CA ARG A 177 -21.41 41.33 -12.91
C ARG A 177 -21.12 39.84 -12.60
N VAL A 178 -20.38 39.64 -11.52
CA VAL A 178 -20.23 38.38 -10.78
C VAL A 178 -21.58 37.66 -10.58
N GLN A 179 -21.61 36.36 -10.93
CA GLN A 179 -22.57 35.39 -10.41
C GLN A 179 -21.82 34.13 -9.96
N HIS A 180 -22.21 33.58 -8.80
CA HIS A 180 -21.69 32.31 -8.32
C HIS A 180 -22.30 31.18 -9.16
N ALA A 181 -21.46 30.34 -9.78
CA ALA A 181 -21.92 29.08 -10.36
C ALA A 181 -22.36 28.14 -9.23
N ALA A 182 -23.64 27.74 -9.25
CA ALA A 182 -24.19 26.82 -8.27
C ALA A 182 -23.74 25.36 -8.53
N ALA A 183 -23.94 24.48 -7.55
CA ALA A 183 -23.55 23.08 -7.64
C ALA A 183 -24.20 22.36 -8.84
N SER A 184 -23.37 21.82 -9.74
CA SER A 184 -23.81 20.95 -10.84
C SER A 184 -24.38 19.65 -10.30
N GLN A 185 -25.71 19.57 -10.20
CA GLN A 185 -26.42 18.34 -9.90
C GLN A 185 -26.30 17.38 -11.10
N VAL A 186 -25.45 16.36 -10.99
CA VAL A 186 -25.47 15.23 -11.93
C VAL A 186 -26.77 14.44 -11.69
N PRO A 187 -27.63 14.23 -12.71
CA PRO A 187 -28.84 13.46 -12.54
C PRO A 187 -28.53 12.01 -12.17
N VAL A 188 -29.08 11.52 -11.06
CA VAL A 188 -28.99 10.09 -10.69
C VAL A 188 -29.92 9.29 -11.60
N THR A 189 -29.41 8.95 -12.79
CA THR A 189 -30.08 8.04 -13.72
C THR A 189 -30.26 6.69 -13.04
N LYS A 190 -31.47 6.13 -13.12
CA LYS A 190 -31.84 4.88 -12.44
C LYS A 190 -30.85 3.76 -12.76
N LEU A 191 -30.19 3.21 -11.72
CA LEU A 191 -29.34 2.03 -11.82
C LEU A 191 -30.21 0.80 -12.17
N THR A 192 -30.46 0.61 -13.45
CA THR A 192 -31.02 -0.63 -13.97
C THR A 192 -29.90 -1.66 -14.01
N VAL A 193 -30.03 -2.76 -13.26
CA VAL A 193 -29.02 -3.83 -13.22
C VAL A 193 -29.10 -4.65 -14.51
N ALA A 194 -28.56 -4.09 -15.58
CA ALA A 194 -28.19 -4.83 -16.79
C ALA A 194 -27.05 -5.81 -16.45
N ALA A 195 -26.92 -6.88 -17.24
CA ALA A 195 -25.73 -7.72 -17.16
C ALA A 195 -24.49 -6.88 -17.52
N PRO A 196 -23.33 -7.11 -16.87
CA PRO A 196 -22.11 -6.39 -17.22
C PRO A 196 -21.72 -6.70 -18.66
N ASP A 197 -21.58 -5.65 -19.46
CA ASP A 197 -20.85 -5.75 -20.72
C ASP A 197 -19.38 -6.05 -20.40
N ILE A 198 -18.70 -6.81 -21.27
CA ILE A 198 -17.34 -7.28 -20.98
C ILE A 198 -16.37 -6.16 -21.32
N MET A 199 -16.05 -5.33 -20.31
CA MET A 199 -15.07 -4.26 -20.40
C MET A 199 -13.76 -4.76 -21.03
N SER A 200 -13.18 -3.94 -21.90
CA SER A 200 -11.90 -4.28 -22.50
C SER A 200 -10.78 -4.26 -21.44
N ARG A 201 -9.72 -5.04 -21.65
CA ARG A 201 -8.65 -5.20 -20.64
C ARG A 201 -8.01 -3.86 -20.26
N ASP A 202 -7.78 -3.02 -21.26
CA ASP A 202 -7.07 -1.74 -21.11
C ASP A 202 -7.99 -0.67 -20.49
N GLU A 203 -9.29 -0.71 -20.78
CA GLU A 203 -10.33 0.12 -20.16
C GLU A 203 -10.51 -0.21 -18.67
N LEU A 204 -10.55 -1.50 -18.31
CA LEU A 204 -10.56 -1.93 -16.92
C LEU A 204 -9.26 -1.54 -16.20
N GLU A 205 -8.10 -1.74 -16.82
CA GLU A 205 -6.82 -1.31 -16.24
C GLU A 205 -6.78 0.21 -15.99
N TYR A 206 -7.28 1.01 -16.94
CA TYR A 206 -7.44 2.46 -16.81
C TYR A 206 -8.43 2.86 -15.71
N GLN A 207 -9.59 2.19 -15.63
CA GLN A 207 -10.58 2.43 -14.57
C GLN A 207 -9.98 2.10 -13.19
N ILE A 208 -9.21 1.02 -13.06
CA ILE A 208 -8.52 0.66 -11.81
C ILE A 208 -7.51 1.74 -11.41
N SER A 209 -6.66 2.23 -12.32
CA SER A 209 -5.69 3.29 -11.99
C SER A 209 -6.31 4.66 -11.67
N SER A 210 -7.55 4.94 -12.10
CA SER A 210 -8.16 6.28 -11.99
C SER A 210 -9.34 6.38 -11.01
N ALA A 211 -10.13 5.31 -10.85
CA ALA A 211 -11.47 5.38 -10.26
C ALA A 211 -11.78 4.31 -9.20
N TYR A 212 -10.95 3.28 -9.02
CA TYR A 212 -11.13 2.33 -7.90
C TYR A 212 -10.58 2.90 -6.58
N PRO A 213 -11.06 2.44 -5.42
CA PRO A 213 -10.46 2.74 -4.13
C PRO A 213 -8.97 2.36 -4.09
N PHE A 214 -8.12 3.26 -3.59
CA PHE A 214 -6.66 3.08 -3.52
C PHE A 214 -6.20 1.75 -2.87
N PRO A 215 -6.83 1.25 -1.77
CA PRO A 215 -6.51 -0.06 -1.18
C PRO A 215 -6.62 -1.25 -2.14
N LEU A 216 -7.45 -1.13 -3.19
CA LEU A 216 -7.56 -2.12 -4.27
C LEU A 216 -6.61 -1.77 -5.43
N ALA A 217 -6.68 -0.53 -5.89
CA ALA A 217 -6.01 -0.06 -7.11
C ALA A 217 -4.49 -0.15 -7.03
N PHE A 218 -3.87 0.41 -5.98
CA PHE A 218 -2.41 0.40 -5.81
C PHE A 218 -1.84 -1.02 -5.85
N GLY A 219 -2.47 -1.95 -5.13
CA GLY A 219 -2.04 -3.34 -5.05
C GLY A 219 -2.13 -4.05 -6.40
N PHE A 220 -3.26 -3.92 -7.10
CA PHE A 220 -3.48 -4.55 -8.41
C PHE A 220 -2.55 -3.97 -9.48
N ARG A 221 -2.39 -2.65 -9.54
CA ARG A 221 -1.55 -1.97 -10.54
C ARG A 221 -0.06 -2.23 -10.33
N SER A 222 0.38 -2.37 -9.07
CA SER A 222 1.75 -2.77 -8.72
C SER A 222 2.18 -4.11 -9.34
N LEU A 223 1.25 -5.04 -9.59
CA LEU A 223 1.55 -6.36 -10.16
C LEU A 223 2.23 -6.27 -11.54
N ALA A 224 1.89 -5.26 -12.35
CA ALA A 224 2.47 -5.05 -13.67
C ALA A 224 3.98 -4.73 -13.65
N SER A 225 4.54 -4.37 -12.49
CA SER A 225 5.98 -4.13 -12.30
C SER A 225 6.80 -5.39 -11.96
N ILE A 226 6.14 -6.54 -11.74
CA ILE A 226 6.78 -7.74 -11.19
C ILE A 226 7.08 -8.75 -12.31
N VAL A 227 8.36 -8.88 -12.66
CA VAL A 227 8.82 -9.73 -13.78
C VAL A 227 9.10 -11.18 -13.37
N ASP A 228 9.46 -11.44 -12.11
CA ASP A 228 9.71 -12.81 -11.63
C ASP A 228 8.37 -13.51 -11.29
N PRO A 229 8.07 -14.69 -11.87
CA PRO A 229 6.79 -15.39 -11.63
C PRO A 229 6.55 -15.78 -10.17
N ARG A 230 7.58 -16.01 -9.36
CA ARG A 230 7.46 -16.42 -7.95
C ARG A 230 7.12 -15.24 -7.05
N ASP A 231 7.75 -14.08 -7.30
CA ASP A 231 7.34 -12.81 -6.68
C ASP A 231 5.93 -12.41 -7.14
N LEU A 232 5.63 -12.50 -8.46
CA LEU A 232 4.32 -12.13 -9.02
C LEU A 232 3.19 -12.98 -8.41
N TYR A 233 3.33 -14.31 -8.42
CA TYR A 233 2.35 -15.22 -7.82
C TYR A 233 2.11 -14.92 -6.33
N ARG A 234 3.17 -14.66 -5.55
CA ARG A 234 3.02 -14.28 -4.14
C ARG A 234 2.25 -12.97 -3.96
N GLU A 235 2.61 -11.93 -4.72
CA GLU A 235 1.95 -10.62 -4.59
C GLU A 235 0.51 -10.64 -5.11
N GLN A 236 0.21 -11.40 -6.15
CA GLN A 236 -1.17 -11.67 -6.59
C GLN A 236 -2.03 -12.29 -5.47
N LEU A 237 -1.51 -13.29 -4.77
CA LEU A 237 -2.19 -13.91 -3.62
C LEU A 237 -2.30 -12.95 -2.41
N ARG A 238 -1.44 -11.94 -2.30
CA ARG A 238 -1.60 -10.83 -1.34
C ARG A 238 -2.72 -9.87 -1.77
N VAL A 239 -2.76 -9.48 -3.05
CA VAL A 239 -3.83 -8.64 -3.61
C VAL A 239 -5.21 -9.32 -3.48
N ALA A 240 -5.29 -10.64 -3.63
CA ALA A 240 -6.52 -11.40 -3.39
C ALA A 240 -7.02 -11.31 -1.93
N GLU A 241 -6.12 -11.32 -0.94
CA GLU A 241 -6.47 -11.11 0.46
C GLU A 241 -6.86 -9.66 0.74
N ASN A 242 -6.09 -8.69 0.22
CA ASN A 242 -6.38 -7.26 0.33
C ASN A 242 -7.79 -6.94 -0.18
N MET A 243 -8.17 -7.48 -1.34
CA MET A 243 -9.51 -7.31 -1.92
C MET A 243 -10.63 -7.83 -1.00
N LEU A 244 -10.39 -8.97 -0.34
CA LEU A 244 -11.32 -9.54 0.64
C LEU A 244 -11.36 -8.72 1.95
N ALA A 245 -10.22 -8.24 2.43
CA ALA A 245 -10.12 -7.39 3.62
C ALA A 245 -10.78 -6.02 3.42
N PHE A 246 -10.62 -5.42 2.23
CA PHE A 246 -11.30 -4.18 1.84
C PHE A 246 -12.83 -4.38 1.85
N LEU A 247 -13.31 -5.40 1.14
CA LEU A 247 -14.74 -5.70 1.04
C LEU A 247 -15.34 -6.06 2.41
N GLY A 248 -14.59 -6.77 3.26
CA GLY A 248 -14.96 -7.08 4.63
C GLY A 248 -15.06 -5.85 5.52
N SER A 249 -14.03 -4.99 5.51
CA SER A 249 -14.02 -3.75 6.30
C SER A 249 -15.15 -2.80 5.91
N VAL A 250 -15.41 -2.64 4.60
CA VAL A 250 -16.57 -1.89 4.10
C VAL A 250 -17.89 -2.56 4.53
N SER A 251 -17.98 -3.90 4.47
CA SER A 251 -19.18 -4.63 4.91
C SER A 251 -19.46 -4.51 6.42
N LEU A 252 -18.43 -4.29 7.23
CA LEU A 252 -18.53 -4.08 8.68
C LEU A 252 -18.82 -2.62 9.05
N ALA A 253 -18.33 -1.66 8.27
CA ALA A 253 -18.66 -0.24 8.42
C ALA A 253 -20.13 0.05 8.03
N LEU A 254 -20.65 -0.64 7.01
CA LEU A 254 -22.02 -0.45 6.52
C LEU A 254 -23.12 -1.11 7.38
N ILE A 255 -22.78 -1.94 8.38
CA ILE A 255 -23.80 -2.59 9.21
C ILE A 255 -24.28 -1.66 10.33
N ARG A 256 -25.57 -1.28 10.25
CA ARG A 256 -26.26 -0.48 11.26
C ARG A 256 -26.18 -1.19 12.63
N GLU A 257 -26.01 -0.42 13.70
CA GLU A 257 -25.72 -0.95 15.04
C GLU A 257 -26.76 -1.94 15.56
N GLN A 258 -28.04 -1.55 15.47
CA GLN A 258 -29.24 -2.35 15.72
C GLN A 258 -29.36 -3.67 14.90
N ASP A 259 -28.48 -3.86 13.90
CA ASP A 259 -28.46 -5.00 12.98
C ASP A 259 -27.17 -5.84 13.14
N ARG A 260 -26.21 -5.43 14.00
CA ARG A 260 -24.93 -6.14 14.24
C ARG A 260 -25.16 -7.59 14.69
N GLU A 261 -26.02 -7.81 15.67
CA GLU A 261 -26.38 -9.15 16.17
C GLU A 261 -26.89 -10.08 15.04
N LYS A 262 -27.66 -9.54 14.09
CA LYS A 262 -28.27 -10.29 12.98
C LYS A 262 -27.24 -10.81 11.97
N SER A 263 -26.02 -10.27 11.97
CA SER A 263 -24.91 -10.82 11.21
C SER A 263 -24.32 -12.09 11.83
N GLY A 264 -24.43 -12.24 13.16
CA GLY A 264 -23.74 -13.27 13.93
C GLY A 264 -22.21 -13.15 13.84
N ILE A 265 -21.65 -11.94 13.79
CA ILE A 265 -20.20 -11.69 13.79
C ILE A 265 -19.75 -11.32 15.20
N ASP A 266 -18.95 -12.19 15.85
CA ASP A 266 -18.14 -11.80 17.01
C ASP A 266 -16.71 -11.48 16.55
N PRO A 267 -16.22 -10.23 16.68
CA PRO A 267 -14.84 -9.88 16.37
C PRO A 267 -13.79 -10.70 17.14
N LYS A 268 -14.13 -11.20 18.35
CA LYS A 268 -13.22 -12.02 19.17
C LYS A 268 -12.97 -13.40 18.58
N GLU A 269 -13.92 -13.96 17.82
CA GLU A 269 -13.70 -15.21 17.09
C GLU A 269 -12.76 -15.00 15.89
N PHE A 270 -13.05 -13.99 15.06
CA PHE A 270 -12.38 -13.81 13.77
C PHE A 270 -10.93 -13.30 13.84
N TRP A 271 -10.57 -12.54 14.88
CA TRP A 271 -9.24 -11.90 14.97
C TRP A 271 -8.29 -12.49 16.02
N ALA A 272 -8.69 -13.50 16.80
CA ALA A 272 -7.91 -14.04 17.93
C ALA A 272 -6.48 -14.51 17.57
N THR A 273 -6.26 -15.08 16.38
CA THR A 273 -4.97 -15.70 15.99
C THR A 273 -4.37 -15.15 14.70
N GLY A 274 -5.05 -14.21 14.04
CA GLY A 274 -4.73 -13.77 12.68
C GLY A 274 -5.82 -14.20 11.69
N ILE A 275 -6.54 -13.23 11.14
CA ILE A 275 -7.66 -13.45 10.22
C ILE A 275 -7.19 -14.06 8.89
N SER A 276 -7.97 -14.99 8.33
CA SER A 276 -7.68 -15.61 7.03
C SER A 276 -8.54 -15.03 5.88
N PRO A 277 -8.16 -15.26 4.62
CA PRO A 277 -9.04 -14.98 3.47
C PRO A 277 -10.40 -15.72 3.52
N GLY A 278 -10.48 -16.87 4.19
CA GLY A 278 -11.73 -17.59 4.40
C GLY A 278 -12.66 -16.87 5.39
N ASP A 279 -12.09 -16.31 6.45
CA ASP A 279 -12.80 -15.53 7.46
C ASP A 279 -13.36 -14.24 6.88
N TRP A 280 -12.57 -13.52 6.08
CA TRP A 280 -13.06 -12.35 5.33
C TRP A 280 -14.21 -12.70 4.38
N LYS A 281 -14.15 -13.84 3.67
CA LYS A 281 -15.27 -14.34 2.85
C LYS A 281 -16.51 -14.61 3.70
N GLU A 282 -16.34 -15.17 4.90
CA GLU A 282 -17.44 -15.47 5.82
C GLU A 282 -18.06 -14.18 6.40
N ILE A 283 -17.25 -13.18 6.78
CA ILE A 283 -17.67 -11.84 7.22
C ILE A 283 -18.54 -11.15 6.16
N VAL A 284 -18.03 -10.99 4.94
CA VAL A 284 -18.81 -10.40 3.82
C VAL A 284 -20.07 -11.24 3.58
N GLY A 285 -19.95 -12.57 3.62
CA GLY A 285 -21.06 -13.49 3.49
C GLY A 285 -22.08 -13.45 4.65
N ARG A 286 -21.74 -12.92 5.83
CA ARG A 286 -22.64 -12.69 6.96
C ARG A 286 -23.34 -11.33 6.79
N CYS A 287 -22.59 -10.26 6.56
CA CYS A 287 -23.15 -8.93 6.27
C CYS A 287 -24.11 -8.93 5.06
N SER A 288 -23.78 -9.62 3.97
CA SER A 288 -24.65 -9.73 2.78
C SER A 288 -26.01 -10.42 3.03
N LYS A 289 -26.19 -11.13 4.16
CA LYS A 289 -27.52 -11.60 4.58
C LYS A 289 -28.33 -10.45 5.19
N VAL A 290 -27.72 -9.64 6.05
CA VAL A 290 -28.33 -8.46 6.68
C VAL A 290 -28.66 -7.39 5.64
N PHE A 291 -27.76 -7.14 4.69
CA PHE A 291 -27.98 -6.25 3.55
C PHE A 291 -29.17 -6.64 2.67
N ALA A 292 -29.80 -7.81 2.90
CA ALA A 292 -31.05 -8.13 2.24
C ALA A 292 -32.24 -7.25 2.65
N SER A 293 -32.22 -6.65 3.84
CA SER A 293 -33.25 -5.70 4.32
C SER A 293 -32.92 -4.22 4.05
N TYR A 294 -31.70 -3.90 3.60
CA TYR A 294 -31.28 -2.53 3.31
C TYR A 294 -31.68 -2.15 1.87
N GLU A 295 -32.98 -2.16 1.58
CA GLU A 295 -33.54 -1.81 0.26
C GLU A 295 -33.12 -0.40 -0.20
N ASP A 296 -32.74 0.46 0.75
CA ASP A 296 -32.43 1.85 0.54
C ASP A 296 -30.93 2.14 0.34
N GLU A 297 -30.03 1.19 0.66
CA GLU A 297 -28.55 1.34 0.58
C GLU A 297 -27.97 0.68 -0.69
N PRO A 298 -27.64 1.44 -1.76
CA PRO A 298 -27.29 0.81 -3.03
C PRO A 298 -25.95 0.07 -3.00
N LEU A 299 -25.01 0.50 -2.15
CA LEU A 299 -23.73 -0.21 -1.94
C LEU A 299 -23.92 -1.54 -1.20
N ALA A 300 -24.75 -1.58 -0.15
CA ALA A 300 -25.05 -2.82 0.56
C ALA A 300 -25.73 -3.84 -0.38
N LEU A 301 -26.65 -3.36 -1.22
CA LEU A 301 -27.29 -4.17 -2.27
C LEU A 301 -26.30 -4.61 -3.36
N ALA A 302 -25.30 -3.81 -3.72
CA ALA A 302 -24.25 -4.20 -4.67
C ALA A 302 -23.32 -5.30 -4.09
N ILE A 303 -22.90 -5.17 -2.82
CA ILE A 303 -22.10 -6.19 -2.12
C ILE A 303 -22.88 -7.51 -1.98
N LYS A 304 -24.18 -7.43 -1.66
CA LYS A 304 -25.12 -8.57 -1.70
C LYS A 304 -25.21 -9.16 -3.12
N GLY A 305 -25.32 -8.31 -4.14
CA GLY A 305 -25.44 -8.68 -5.56
C GLY A 305 -24.22 -9.41 -6.12
N ALA A 306 -23.01 -9.02 -5.71
CA ALA A 306 -21.77 -9.73 -6.01
C ALA A 306 -21.77 -11.18 -5.49
N ASN A 307 -22.58 -11.48 -4.47
CA ASN A 307 -22.94 -12.83 -4.04
C ASN A 307 -21.73 -13.75 -3.79
N ILE A 308 -20.87 -13.33 -2.87
CA ILE A 308 -19.58 -13.98 -2.54
C ILE A 308 -19.68 -15.45 -2.10
N ARG A 309 -20.87 -15.91 -1.67
CA ARG A 309 -21.14 -17.32 -1.32
C ARG A 309 -21.59 -18.19 -2.51
N SER A 310 -21.82 -17.62 -3.70
CA SER A 310 -22.32 -18.35 -4.86
C SER A 310 -21.19 -18.90 -5.73
N GLU A 311 -21.01 -20.22 -5.66
CA GLU A 311 -20.04 -20.97 -6.47
C GLU A 311 -20.71 -21.71 -7.66
N LYS A 312 -22.01 -21.46 -7.90
CA LYS A 312 -22.85 -22.16 -8.90
C LYS A 312 -22.45 -21.94 -10.38
N LYS A 313 -21.60 -20.96 -10.67
CA LYS A 313 -21.07 -20.68 -12.00
C LYS A 313 -19.57 -20.47 -11.86
N GLU A 314 -18.75 -21.16 -12.64
CA GLU A 314 -17.28 -21.11 -12.54
C GLU A 314 -16.69 -19.69 -12.61
N ARG A 315 -17.33 -18.80 -13.40
CA ARG A 315 -16.92 -17.39 -13.54
C ARG A 315 -17.58 -16.43 -12.55
N SER A 316 -18.39 -16.89 -11.59
CA SER A 316 -18.97 -15.99 -10.57
C SER A 316 -17.88 -15.41 -9.66
N PHE A 317 -18.17 -14.25 -9.04
CA PHE A 317 -17.29 -13.66 -8.03
C PHE A 317 -16.97 -14.66 -6.91
N GLY A 318 -17.99 -15.30 -6.30
CA GLY A 318 -17.80 -16.32 -5.27
C GLY A 318 -16.94 -17.53 -5.69
N ALA A 319 -17.05 -18.00 -6.94
CA ALA A 319 -16.21 -19.08 -7.46
C ALA A 319 -14.76 -18.66 -7.65
N ASN A 320 -14.50 -17.49 -8.26
CA ASN A 320 -13.15 -16.96 -8.43
C ASN A 320 -12.49 -16.68 -7.06
N ILE A 321 -13.23 -16.08 -6.11
CA ILE A 321 -12.78 -15.87 -4.73
C ILE A 321 -12.39 -17.21 -4.06
N THR A 322 -13.19 -18.27 -4.21
CA THR A 322 -12.90 -19.58 -3.60
C THR A 322 -11.64 -20.21 -4.18
N ALA A 323 -11.42 -20.10 -5.49
CA ALA A 323 -10.18 -20.53 -6.13
C ALA A 323 -8.96 -19.72 -5.65
N LEU A 324 -9.08 -18.40 -5.51
CA LEU A 324 -8.01 -17.54 -4.97
C LEU A 324 -7.67 -17.87 -3.50
N ILE A 325 -8.68 -18.10 -2.66
CA ILE A 325 -8.50 -18.53 -1.25
C ILE A 325 -7.80 -19.89 -1.19
N ARG A 326 -8.20 -20.84 -2.06
CA ARG A 326 -7.56 -22.16 -2.16
C ARG A 326 -6.08 -22.02 -2.56
N ALA A 327 -5.80 -21.32 -3.66
CA ALA A 327 -4.43 -21.10 -4.13
C ALA A 327 -3.54 -20.45 -3.06
N LYS A 328 -4.07 -19.47 -2.30
CA LYS A 328 -3.36 -18.87 -1.17
C LYS A 328 -3.13 -19.84 -0.01
N ASN A 329 -4.12 -20.65 0.36
CA ASN A 329 -3.97 -21.64 1.41
C ASN A 329 -2.96 -22.72 1.02
N ASP A 330 -3.00 -23.20 -0.23
CA ASP A 330 -2.05 -24.18 -0.73
C ASP A 330 -0.62 -23.59 -0.80
N PHE A 331 -0.44 -22.34 -1.23
CA PHE A 331 0.84 -21.63 -1.14
C PHE A 331 1.32 -21.43 0.31
N LYS A 332 0.44 -21.10 1.26
CA LYS A 332 0.77 -20.91 2.70
C LYS A 332 1.20 -22.21 3.39
N HIS A 333 0.78 -23.37 2.86
CA HIS A 333 1.04 -24.70 3.44
C HIS A 333 1.99 -25.55 2.59
N ASP A 334 2.79 -24.93 1.72
CA ASP A 334 3.75 -25.60 0.82
C ASP A 334 3.14 -26.72 -0.05
N ARG A 335 1.84 -26.58 -0.38
CA ARG A 335 1.08 -27.45 -1.31
C ARG A 335 0.81 -26.80 -2.68
N GLY A 336 1.24 -25.55 -2.86
CA GLY A 336 1.14 -24.82 -4.13
C GLY A 336 2.16 -25.29 -5.16
N PRO A 337 2.17 -24.68 -6.37
CA PRO A 337 3.14 -24.99 -7.41
C PRO A 337 4.58 -24.65 -6.96
N VAL A 338 5.55 -25.48 -7.35
CA VAL A 338 6.95 -25.38 -6.89
C VAL A 338 7.95 -25.26 -8.04
N VAL A 339 7.64 -25.86 -9.19
CA VAL A 339 8.39 -25.71 -10.44
C VAL A 339 8.11 -24.32 -11.03
N LEU A 340 9.10 -23.70 -11.68
CA LEU A 340 8.93 -22.33 -12.19
C LEU A 340 7.84 -22.21 -13.27
N GLU A 341 7.65 -23.27 -14.06
CA GLU A 341 6.63 -23.38 -15.11
C GLU A 341 5.22 -23.45 -14.52
N GLU A 342 4.97 -24.39 -13.59
CA GLU A 342 3.73 -24.48 -12.80
C GLU A 342 3.37 -23.14 -12.12
N ILE A 343 4.36 -22.43 -11.57
CA ILE A 343 4.16 -21.13 -10.92
C ILE A 343 3.75 -20.06 -11.95
N ALA A 344 4.32 -20.07 -13.16
CA ALA A 344 3.95 -19.15 -14.22
C ALA A 344 2.52 -19.41 -14.73
N GLU A 345 2.15 -20.68 -14.96
CA GLU A 345 0.78 -21.07 -15.33
C GLU A 345 -0.24 -20.67 -14.26
N ALA A 346 0.03 -21.00 -12.99
CA ALA A 346 -0.83 -20.63 -11.87
C ALA A 346 -0.92 -19.10 -11.69
N SER A 347 0.14 -18.35 -12.01
CA SER A 347 0.14 -16.89 -11.98
C SER A 347 -0.70 -16.26 -13.10
N VAL A 348 -0.77 -16.88 -14.28
CA VAL A 348 -1.70 -16.49 -15.35
C VAL A 348 -3.15 -16.78 -14.93
N GLU A 349 -3.44 -17.96 -14.37
CA GLU A 349 -4.79 -18.29 -13.88
C GLU A 349 -5.24 -17.33 -12.76
N VAL A 350 -4.37 -17.08 -11.78
CA VAL A 350 -4.65 -16.16 -10.67
C VAL A 350 -4.84 -14.72 -11.18
N GLN A 351 -4.08 -14.26 -12.18
CA GLN A 351 -4.28 -12.93 -12.77
C GLN A 351 -5.66 -12.78 -13.42
N ASP A 352 -6.12 -13.81 -14.14
CA ASP A 352 -7.45 -13.78 -14.79
C ASP A 352 -8.58 -13.82 -13.76
N ARG A 353 -8.42 -14.64 -12.70
CA ARG A 353 -9.37 -14.67 -11.57
C ARG A 353 -9.41 -13.35 -10.80
N LEU A 354 -8.27 -12.71 -10.58
CA LEU A 354 -8.19 -11.37 -10.00
C LEU A 354 -8.89 -10.34 -10.87
N ARG A 355 -8.69 -10.37 -12.20
CA ARG A 355 -9.36 -9.43 -13.13
C ARG A 355 -10.88 -9.52 -13.03
N ARG A 356 -11.45 -10.73 -13.13
CA ARG A 356 -12.89 -11.00 -12.95
C ARG A 356 -13.43 -10.54 -11.59
N CYS A 357 -12.59 -10.58 -10.55
CA CYS A 357 -12.98 -10.09 -9.23
C CYS A 357 -12.95 -8.56 -9.13
N MET A 358 -12.01 -7.88 -9.81
CA MET A 358 -12.03 -6.42 -9.93
C MET A 358 -13.25 -5.94 -10.73
N GLU A 359 -13.54 -6.57 -11.88
CA GLU A 359 -14.76 -6.33 -12.68
C GLU A 359 -16.03 -6.41 -11.82
N ALA A 360 -16.15 -7.47 -10.99
CA ALA A 360 -17.27 -7.64 -10.07
C ALA A 360 -17.33 -6.59 -8.93
N LEU A 361 -16.25 -5.86 -8.68
CA LEU A 361 -16.14 -4.78 -7.70
C LEU A 361 -16.20 -3.37 -8.32
N ALA A 362 -16.47 -3.24 -9.62
CA ALA A 362 -16.58 -1.95 -10.31
C ALA A 362 -17.61 -0.99 -9.66
N PHE A 363 -18.60 -1.51 -8.93
CA PHE A 363 -19.53 -0.69 -8.14
C PHE A 363 -18.84 0.16 -7.07
N SER A 364 -17.64 -0.22 -6.59
CA SER A 364 -16.88 0.55 -5.60
C SER A 364 -16.38 1.90 -6.12
N THR A 365 -16.28 2.07 -7.44
CA THR A 365 -15.87 3.34 -8.08
C THR A 365 -16.84 4.49 -7.80
N ALA A 366 -18.10 4.19 -7.47
CA ALA A 366 -19.13 5.18 -7.18
C ALA A 366 -19.11 5.70 -5.73
N TYR A 367 -18.23 5.17 -4.85
CA TYR A 367 -18.20 5.51 -3.42
C TYR A 367 -16.78 5.92 -3.00
N PRO A 368 -16.41 7.21 -3.18
CA PRO A 368 -15.06 7.66 -2.89
C PRO A 368 -14.64 7.49 -1.43
N LEU A 369 -13.42 7.01 -1.23
CA LEU A 369 -12.74 7.09 0.06
C LEU A 369 -12.18 8.49 0.28
N ARG A 370 -12.41 9.07 1.47
CA ARG A 370 -11.83 10.35 1.88
C ARG A 370 -11.29 10.32 3.30
N GLN A 371 -10.05 10.74 3.47
CA GLN A 371 -9.50 11.08 4.78
C GLN A 371 -9.82 12.53 5.10
N VAL A 372 -10.25 12.83 6.33
CA VAL A 372 -10.40 14.21 6.80
C VAL A 372 -9.06 14.67 7.39
N GLU A 373 -8.40 15.65 6.78
CA GLU A 373 -7.17 16.25 7.33
C GLU A 373 -7.53 17.42 8.28
N ASP A 374 -8.48 18.27 7.89
CA ASP A 374 -8.93 19.43 8.68
C ASP A 374 -10.35 19.90 8.32
N PHE A 375 -10.86 20.95 8.98
CA PHE A 375 -12.12 21.61 8.63
C PHE A 375 -12.13 23.12 8.98
N ASP A 376 -12.74 23.92 8.11
CA ASP A 376 -13.04 25.34 8.38
C ASP A 376 -14.53 25.52 8.73
N VAL A 377 -14.85 26.41 9.67
CA VAL A 377 -16.25 26.78 9.97
C VAL A 377 -16.77 27.75 8.90
N ALA A 378 -17.92 27.43 8.29
CA ALA A 378 -18.48 28.24 7.22
C ALA A 378 -18.94 29.62 7.74
N ARG A 379 -18.41 30.71 7.18
CA ARG A 379 -18.76 32.09 7.58
C ARG A 379 -20.23 32.48 7.34
N ARG A 380 -20.99 31.67 6.60
CA ARG A 380 -22.43 31.82 6.34
C ARG A 380 -23.07 30.43 6.26
N GLY A 381 -24.03 30.14 7.14
CA GLY A 381 -24.67 28.82 7.27
C GLY A 381 -24.17 28.06 8.51
N SER A 382 -24.88 26.98 8.86
CA SER A 382 -24.62 26.16 10.05
C SER A 382 -23.85 24.88 9.70
N GLY A 383 -22.66 25.03 9.11
CA GLY A 383 -21.87 23.90 8.62
C GLY A 383 -20.37 24.19 8.54
N VAL A 384 -19.62 23.23 8.01
CA VAL A 384 -18.17 23.28 7.85
C VAL A 384 -17.77 23.00 6.40
N ILE A 385 -16.53 23.32 6.05
CA ILE A 385 -15.86 22.86 4.84
C ILE A 385 -14.77 21.89 5.31
N LEU A 386 -14.92 20.60 5.01
CA LEU A 386 -13.92 19.58 5.32
C LEU A 386 -12.80 19.63 4.28
N LYS A 387 -11.54 19.69 4.72
CA LYS A 387 -10.35 19.56 3.89
C LYS A 387 -9.93 18.10 3.91
N CYS A 388 -10.03 17.44 2.75
CA CYS A 388 -9.92 16.00 2.64
C CYS A 388 -8.86 15.55 1.64
N LEU A 389 -8.33 14.34 1.82
CA LEU A 389 -7.54 13.62 0.82
C LEU A 389 -8.38 12.49 0.22
N ARG A 390 -8.41 12.40 -1.12
CA ARG A 390 -9.21 11.41 -1.85
C ARG A 390 -8.38 10.15 -2.18
N TYR A 391 -8.74 9.04 -1.55
CA TYR A 391 -8.04 7.74 -1.67
C TYR A 391 -8.58 6.91 -2.86
N MET A 392 -8.44 7.45 -4.07
CA MET A 392 -8.92 6.83 -5.32
C MET A 392 -7.81 6.81 -6.38
N GLY A 393 -7.83 5.81 -7.26
CA GLY A 393 -6.76 5.53 -8.22
C GLY A 393 -5.57 4.81 -7.59
N ASP A 394 -4.48 4.64 -8.36
CA ASP A 394 -3.25 3.95 -7.90
C ASP A 394 -2.12 4.88 -7.42
N HIS A 395 -2.31 6.21 -7.49
CA HIS A 395 -1.29 7.19 -7.15
C HIS A 395 -1.26 7.55 -5.64
N PRO A 396 -0.09 7.57 -4.97
CA PRO A 396 0.00 7.79 -3.52
C PRO A 396 -0.09 9.27 -3.08
N SER A 397 0.07 10.23 -3.99
CA SER A 397 -0.03 11.68 -3.69
C SER A 397 -1.49 12.14 -3.80
N PHE A 398 -2.34 11.66 -2.89
CA PHE A 398 -3.80 11.80 -2.94
C PHE A 398 -4.29 13.24 -3.23
N PRO A 399 -5.21 13.45 -4.20
CA PRO A 399 -5.80 14.77 -4.45
C PRO A 399 -6.47 15.35 -3.21
N GLN A 400 -6.24 16.64 -2.97
CA GLN A 400 -6.96 17.40 -1.94
C GLN A 400 -8.32 17.86 -2.48
N GLU A 401 -9.37 17.71 -1.67
CA GLU A 401 -10.73 18.16 -1.97
C GLU A 401 -11.30 18.94 -0.77
N GLU A 402 -11.93 20.10 -1.03
CA GLU A 402 -12.76 20.80 -0.05
C GLU A 402 -14.23 20.41 -0.22
N VAL A 403 -14.84 19.83 0.83
CA VAL A 403 -16.23 19.34 0.78
C VAL A 403 -17.09 20.04 1.84
N PRO A 404 -18.15 20.78 1.45
CA PRO A 404 -19.13 21.32 2.38
C PRO A 404 -19.88 20.19 3.12
N PHE A 405 -19.87 20.23 4.45
CA PHE A 405 -20.47 19.20 5.29
C PHE A 405 -21.27 19.79 6.47
N ARG A 406 -22.18 19.00 7.03
CA ARG A 406 -23.14 19.47 8.07
C ARG A 406 -22.50 19.69 9.44
N GLN A 407 -21.38 19.03 9.73
CA GLN A 407 -20.70 19.04 11.01
C GLN A 407 -19.21 18.74 10.83
N ALA A 408 -18.39 19.09 11.82
CA ALA A 408 -17.01 18.61 11.89
C ALA A 408 -16.97 17.07 11.99
N LEU A 409 -15.93 16.47 11.41
CA LEU A 409 -15.60 15.05 11.55
C LEU A 409 -14.21 14.91 12.19
N PRO A 410 -13.90 13.77 12.85
CA PRO A 410 -12.55 13.48 13.34
C PRO A 410 -11.48 13.66 12.26
N ARG A 411 -10.35 14.29 12.62
CA ARG A 411 -9.17 14.39 11.75
C ARG A 411 -8.39 13.07 11.77
N GLY A 412 -7.80 12.71 10.64
CA GLY A 412 -7.06 11.45 10.44
C GLY A 412 -7.94 10.28 9.96
N ASP A 413 -9.22 10.27 10.34
CA ASP A 413 -10.17 9.21 10.01
C ASP A 413 -10.46 9.09 8.51
N LEU A 414 -10.72 7.85 8.08
CA LEU A 414 -11.07 7.48 6.72
C LEU A 414 -12.58 7.22 6.62
N PHE A 415 -13.24 7.92 5.70
CA PHE A 415 -14.66 7.87 5.45
C PHE A 415 -14.97 7.32 4.06
N LEU A 416 -16.13 6.69 3.94
CA LEU A 416 -16.73 6.24 2.70
C LEU A 416 -17.90 7.16 2.34
N ASP A 417 -17.83 7.81 1.19
CA ASP A 417 -18.86 8.72 0.72
C ASP A 417 -20.04 7.97 0.09
N LEU A 418 -21.21 8.02 0.73
CA LEU A 418 -22.48 7.48 0.23
C LEU A 418 -23.35 8.57 -0.44
N GLY A 419 -22.75 9.71 -0.79
CA GLY A 419 -23.39 10.83 -1.47
C GLY A 419 -24.46 11.49 -0.62
N GLN A 420 -25.71 11.46 -1.10
CA GLN A 420 -26.85 12.11 -0.42
C GLN A 420 -27.17 11.51 0.97
N ARG A 421 -26.63 10.32 1.28
CA ARG A 421 -26.74 9.67 2.60
C ARG A 421 -25.74 10.19 3.63
N GLY A 422 -24.77 11.00 3.21
CA GLY A 422 -23.64 11.40 4.04
C GLY A 422 -22.50 10.38 3.99
N TRP A 423 -21.64 10.41 4.99
CA TRP A 423 -20.39 9.64 5.01
C TRP A 423 -20.40 8.62 6.15
N THR A 424 -19.94 7.40 5.87
CA THR A 424 -19.78 6.33 6.85
C THR A 424 -18.31 6.26 7.29
N PRO A 425 -17.98 6.32 8.60
CA PRO A 425 -16.62 6.09 9.07
C PRO A 425 -16.22 4.63 8.80
N LEU A 426 -14.98 4.41 8.36
CA LEU A 426 -14.42 3.07 8.21
C LEU A 426 -13.64 2.61 9.45
N PHE A 427 -13.31 3.51 10.37
CA PHE A 427 -12.81 3.16 11.70
C PHE A 427 -13.84 2.30 12.46
N PRO A 428 -13.44 1.23 13.18
CA PRO A 428 -12.07 0.74 13.40
C PRO A 428 -11.53 -0.21 12.31
N PHE A 429 -12.35 -0.60 11.33
CA PHE A 429 -12.04 -1.65 10.34
C PHE A 429 -11.00 -1.25 9.29
N MET A 430 -10.96 0.03 8.94
CA MET A 430 -9.94 0.61 8.07
C MET A 430 -9.48 1.97 8.57
N ILE A 431 -8.16 2.14 8.68
CA ILE A 431 -7.52 3.38 9.12
C ILE A 431 -6.38 3.76 8.18
N THR A 432 -5.85 4.98 8.33
CA THR A 432 -4.59 5.39 7.69
C THR A 432 -3.52 5.58 8.77
N MET A 433 -2.27 5.23 8.49
CA MET A 433 -1.14 5.52 9.39
C MET A 433 0.13 5.82 8.58
N THR A 434 1.04 6.60 9.16
CA THR A 434 2.40 6.72 8.62
C THR A 434 3.22 5.50 9.05
N CYS A 435 3.58 4.65 8.09
CA CYS A 435 4.25 3.40 8.35
C CYS A 435 5.62 3.61 9.02
N SER A 436 5.82 3.01 10.20
CA SER A 436 7.06 3.14 10.98
C SER A 436 8.30 2.69 10.21
N HIS A 437 8.16 1.72 9.30
CA HIS A 437 9.25 1.11 8.53
C HIS A 437 9.65 1.90 7.28
N CYS A 438 8.68 2.26 6.41
CA CYS A 438 8.97 2.90 5.12
C CYS A 438 8.62 4.40 5.06
N LYS A 439 8.08 4.97 6.14
CA LYS A 439 7.67 6.40 6.30
C LYS A 439 6.61 6.92 5.33
N ALA A 440 6.12 6.09 4.41
CA ALA A 440 4.94 6.38 3.60
C ALA A 440 3.67 6.35 4.46
N ARG A 441 2.68 7.17 4.10
CA ARG A 441 1.29 6.98 4.52
C ARG A 441 0.76 5.71 3.84
N GLU A 442 0.16 4.82 4.63
CA GLU A 442 -0.39 3.51 4.21
C GLU A 442 -1.81 3.36 4.77
N THR A 443 -2.69 2.65 4.06
CA THR A 443 -4.01 2.25 4.56
C THR A 443 -3.91 0.89 5.22
N TYR A 444 -4.62 0.66 6.32
CA TYR A 444 -4.50 -0.54 7.13
C TYR A 444 -5.86 -1.19 7.44
N PHE A 445 -5.89 -2.52 7.46
CA PHE A 445 -6.99 -3.34 7.98
C PHE A 445 -6.56 -4.12 9.23
N ILE A 446 -7.54 -4.63 9.98
CA ILE A 446 -7.29 -5.45 11.18
C ILE A 446 -6.84 -6.86 10.75
N ASP A 447 -5.64 -7.27 11.15
CA ASP A 447 -5.06 -8.59 10.89
C ASP A 447 -5.20 -9.52 12.11
N ALA A 448 -5.05 -9.02 13.34
CA ALA A 448 -5.34 -9.78 14.58
C ALA A 448 -5.74 -8.85 15.74
N TRP A 449 -6.31 -9.42 16.82
CA TRP A 449 -6.71 -8.68 18.01
C TRP A 449 -6.33 -9.43 19.30
N ASP A 450 -5.37 -8.89 20.05
CA ASP A 450 -4.98 -9.40 21.36
C ASP A 450 -5.71 -8.62 22.46
N THR A 451 -6.89 -9.14 22.84
CA THR A 451 -7.74 -8.62 23.92
C THR A 451 -7.08 -8.65 25.29
N ARG A 452 -6.02 -9.45 25.50
CA ARG A 452 -5.27 -9.50 26.78
C ARG A 452 -4.22 -8.41 26.87
N ARG A 453 -3.71 -7.93 25.72
CA ARG A 453 -2.77 -6.80 25.63
C ARG A 453 -3.44 -5.46 25.36
N GLY A 454 -4.72 -5.45 24.99
CA GLY A 454 -5.42 -4.25 24.56
C GLY A 454 -4.86 -3.71 23.24
N THR A 455 -4.47 -4.58 22.31
CA THR A 455 -3.86 -4.16 21.03
C THR A 455 -4.38 -4.95 19.83
N ALA A 456 -4.82 -4.23 18.80
CA ALA A 456 -5.07 -4.78 17.48
C ALA A 456 -3.80 -4.72 16.63
N ARG A 457 -3.43 -5.82 15.98
CA ARG A 457 -2.40 -5.85 14.93
C ARG A 457 -3.07 -5.47 13.61
N MET A 458 -2.62 -4.36 13.05
CA MET A 458 -3.03 -3.79 11.78
C MET A 458 -2.05 -4.20 10.67
N LYS A 459 -2.51 -4.29 9.42
CA LYS A 459 -1.70 -4.68 8.26
C LYS A 459 -2.03 -3.82 7.05
N SER A 460 -1.00 -3.34 6.33
CA SER A 460 -1.21 -2.39 5.24
C SER A 460 -1.62 -3.05 3.92
N PHE A 461 -2.55 -2.40 3.21
CA PHE A 461 -2.97 -2.83 1.88
C PHE A 461 -1.82 -2.67 0.86
N GLU A 462 -1.06 -1.59 0.93
CA GLU A 462 -0.07 -1.25 -0.10
C GLU A 462 1.11 -2.24 -0.07
N ARG A 463 1.71 -2.45 1.10
CA ARG A 463 2.99 -3.17 1.25
C ARG A 463 2.94 -4.35 2.22
N GLY A 464 1.84 -4.58 2.93
CA GLY A 464 1.71 -5.69 3.88
C GLY A 464 2.52 -5.53 5.16
N HIS A 465 2.96 -4.31 5.49
CA HIS A 465 3.61 -4.00 6.76
C HIS A 465 2.62 -4.13 7.91
N THR A 466 3.07 -4.59 9.07
CA THR A 466 2.22 -4.67 10.27
C THR A 466 2.56 -3.61 11.31
N MET A 467 1.54 -3.01 11.90
CA MET A 467 1.62 -2.10 13.05
C MET A 467 0.65 -2.55 14.14
N ASN A 468 0.74 -1.99 15.35
CA ASN A 468 -0.22 -2.25 16.43
C ASN A 468 -0.91 -0.94 16.81
N SER A 469 -2.21 -1.00 17.14
CA SER A 469 -2.98 0.12 17.70
C SER A 469 -3.78 -0.33 18.93
N ALA A 470 -3.79 0.50 19.97
CA ALA A 470 -4.61 0.32 21.17
C ALA A 470 -6.02 0.92 20.97
N GLU A 471 -6.09 2.11 20.39
CA GLU A 471 -7.32 2.80 19.97
C GLU A 471 -8.25 1.90 19.13
N VAL A 472 -7.71 1.14 18.17
CA VAL A 472 -8.48 0.15 17.40
C VAL A 472 -8.95 -1.02 18.27
N SER A 473 -8.18 -1.42 19.29
CA SER A 473 -8.59 -2.47 20.24
C SER A 473 -9.73 -2.01 21.15
N GLU A 474 -9.71 -0.75 21.58
CA GLU A 474 -10.76 -0.15 22.41
C GLU A 474 -12.07 -0.03 21.61
N ALA A 475 -12.00 0.49 20.39
CA ALA A 475 -13.14 0.59 19.48
C ALA A 475 -13.71 -0.78 19.03
N LEU A 476 -12.88 -1.83 18.95
CA LEU A 476 -13.37 -3.20 18.71
C LEU A 476 -14.12 -3.78 19.92
N GLU A 477 -13.75 -3.42 21.15
CA GLU A 477 -14.49 -3.80 22.35
C GLU A 477 -15.84 -3.05 22.44
N GLU A 478 -15.87 -1.77 22.05
CA GLU A 478 -17.12 -0.99 21.92
C GLU A 478 -18.05 -1.58 20.84
N TRP A 479 -17.52 -1.90 19.65
CA TRP A 479 -18.29 -2.55 18.59
C TRP A 479 -18.82 -3.93 19.00
N ALA A 480 -18.02 -4.72 19.73
CA ALA A 480 -18.39 -6.05 20.21
C ALA A 480 -19.37 -6.04 21.41
N SER A 481 -19.43 -4.95 22.17
CA SER A 481 -20.39 -4.78 23.28
C SER A 481 -21.74 -4.26 22.80
N SER A 482 -21.77 -3.27 21.91
CA SER A 482 -22.98 -2.76 21.24
C SER A 482 -23.69 -3.81 20.35
N ALA A 483 -23.00 -4.87 19.94
CA ALA A 483 -23.58 -6.01 19.22
C ALA A 483 -24.38 -6.99 20.13
N ARG A 484 -24.49 -6.73 21.44
CA ARG A 484 -25.18 -7.59 22.41
C ARG A 484 -26.44 -6.89 22.93
N PRO A 485 -27.59 -7.59 23.09
CA PRO A 485 -28.74 -7.01 23.75
C PRO A 485 -28.41 -6.66 25.20
N SER A 486 -28.88 -5.50 25.65
CA SER A 486 -28.80 -5.12 27.07
C SER A 486 -29.64 -6.08 27.91
N THR A 487 -28.99 -6.95 28.69
CA THR A 487 -29.67 -7.81 29.66
C THR A 487 -30.42 -6.93 30.67
N PRO A 488 -31.73 -7.12 30.87
CA PRO A 488 -32.53 -6.34 31.84
C PRO A 488 -32.27 -6.76 33.29
#